data_AF-A0A938HMW9-F1
#
_entry.id   AF-A0A938HMW9-F1
#
_cell.length_a   1.000
_cell.length_b   1.000
_cell.length_c   1.000
_cell.angle_alpha   90.00
_cell.angle_beta   90.00
_cell.angle_gamma   90.00
#
_symmetry.space_group_name_H-M   'P 1'
#
loop_
_entity.id
_entity.type
_entity.pdbx_description
1 polymer ?
#
loop_
_entity_poly.entity_id
_entity_poly.type
_entity_poly.pdbx_seq_one_letter_code
_entity_poly.pdbx_strand_id
1 'polypeptide(L)'
;MLTTTKSRPSLRAGLLAAVGALTLSACSLYTGGAPQEGIGFREARFVEMSAAREWRKCRDEALELDRQARKDISPARYLASARLIEKCEAEAGPEAAKVAEDERMRAYALAVQNHLKGGDIAKAREGLAKLKTAYPRADLYYADGSSFTDTMDILLGIKDRSAIGEIVTVNVGEELQAEIRRAHYWKRN
;
A
#
# COMPACT_ATOMS: atom_id res chain seq x y z
N MET A 1 74.73 1.67 -23.23
CA MET A 1 75.06 1.03 -21.94
C MET A 1 73.93 0.05 -21.65
N LEU A 2 73.89 -1.17 -22.19
CA LEU A 2 74.70 -2.36 -21.88
C LEU A 2 74.93 -2.53 -20.38
N THR A 3 74.04 -3.28 -19.73
CA THR A 3 74.42 -4.42 -18.89
C THR A 3 73.24 -5.39 -18.78
N THR A 4 73.45 -6.56 -19.36
CA THR A 4 72.70 -7.79 -19.14
C THR A 4 73.26 -8.48 -17.89
N THR A 5 72.41 -9.11 -17.09
CA THR A 5 72.81 -10.20 -16.19
C THR A 5 71.86 -11.37 -16.37
N LYS A 6 72.46 -12.54 -16.60
CA LYS A 6 71.86 -13.82 -16.98
C LYS A 6 72.20 -14.85 -15.90
N SER A 7 71.32 -15.87 -15.81
CA SER A 7 71.54 -17.23 -15.26
C SER A 7 71.12 -17.43 -13.80
N ARG A 8 70.53 -18.57 -13.36
CA ARG A 8 69.95 -19.78 -14.00
C ARG A 8 69.18 -20.55 -12.89
N PRO A 9 68.54 -21.71 -13.16
CA PRO A 9 67.24 -22.08 -12.62
C PRO A 9 67.31 -22.97 -11.37
N SER A 10 66.21 -23.05 -10.64
CA SER A 10 65.91 -24.20 -9.79
C SER A 10 64.52 -24.71 -10.14
N LEU A 11 64.49 -25.76 -10.98
CA LEU A 11 63.37 -26.69 -11.01
C LEU A 11 63.24 -27.31 -9.62
N ARG A 12 62.12 -27.09 -8.95
CA ARG A 12 61.51 -28.12 -8.13
C ARG A 12 60.08 -28.29 -8.59
N ALA A 13 59.89 -29.40 -9.31
CA ALA A 13 58.59 -29.97 -9.56
C ALA A 13 57.93 -30.28 -8.20
N GLY A 14 56.72 -29.80 -8.03
CA GLY A 14 55.85 -30.12 -6.92
C GLY A 14 54.43 -29.87 -7.39
N LEU A 15 53.81 -30.95 -7.89
CA LEU A 15 52.39 -31.04 -8.17
C LEU A 15 51.58 -30.36 -7.05
N LEU A 16 50.59 -29.57 -7.44
CA LEU A 16 49.18 -29.85 -7.12
C LEU A 16 48.31 -28.84 -7.86
N ALA A 17 47.75 -29.32 -8.96
CA ALA A 17 46.60 -28.72 -9.60
C ALA A 17 45.40 -28.81 -8.64
N ALA A 18 44.77 -27.67 -8.39
CA ALA A 18 43.35 -27.63 -8.03
C ALA A 18 42.77 -26.38 -8.68
N VAL A 19 42.35 -26.58 -9.93
CA VAL A 19 41.43 -25.70 -10.64
C VAL A 19 40.16 -25.64 -9.78
N GLY A 20 40.02 -24.56 -9.02
CA GLY A 20 38.77 -24.22 -8.33
C GLY A 20 37.73 -23.86 -9.37
N ALA A 21 37.02 -24.87 -9.88
CA ALA A 21 35.85 -24.69 -10.70
C ALA A 21 34.85 -23.83 -9.91
N LEU A 22 34.62 -22.63 -10.40
CA LEU A 22 33.46 -21.81 -10.05
C LEU A 22 32.21 -22.60 -10.48
N THR A 23 31.68 -23.42 -9.58
CA THR A 23 30.35 -23.99 -9.74
C THR A 23 29.37 -22.84 -9.58
N LEU A 24 28.75 -22.44 -10.69
CA LEU A 24 27.50 -21.69 -10.67
C LEU A 24 26.48 -22.53 -9.88
N SER A 25 26.34 -22.21 -8.60
CA SER A 25 25.19 -22.58 -7.80
C SER A 25 23.98 -21.89 -8.44
N ALA A 26 23.28 -22.62 -9.31
CA ALA A 26 21.89 -22.32 -9.55
C ALA A 26 21.18 -22.50 -8.20
N CYS A 27 20.52 -21.45 -7.71
CA CYS A 27 19.55 -21.56 -6.63
C CYS A 27 18.43 -22.49 -7.11
N SER A 28 18.63 -23.80 -6.93
CA SER A 28 17.55 -24.77 -6.96
C SER A 28 16.77 -24.56 -5.67
N LEU A 29 15.70 -23.77 -5.74
CA LEU A 29 14.65 -23.77 -4.72
C LEU A 29 13.95 -25.13 -4.80
N TYR A 30 14.61 -26.16 -4.27
CA TYR A 30 14.00 -27.45 -4.01
C TYR A 30 13.31 -27.34 -2.66
N THR A 31 12.07 -26.85 -2.66
CA THR A 31 11.17 -27.01 -1.52
C THR A 31 10.76 -28.48 -1.48
N GLY A 32 11.51 -29.27 -0.71
CA GLY A 32 11.12 -30.63 -0.35
C GLY A 32 9.81 -30.61 0.42
N GLY A 33 8.82 -31.32 -0.11
CA GLY A 33 7.47 -31.46 0.47
C GLY A 33 6.41 -30.89 -0.47
N ALA A 34 6.06 -31.62 -1.52
CA ALA A 34 4.98 -31.25 -2.43
C ALA A 34 3.66 -31.08 -1.67
N PRO A 35 3.07 -29.88 -1.59
CA PRO A 35 1.70 -29.74 -1.16
C PRO A 35 0.84 -30.06 -2.38
N GLN A 36 0.43 -31.33 -2.55
CA GLN A 36 -0.67 -31.76 -3.44
C GLN A 36 -0.89 -30.84 -4.68
N GLU A 37 0.10 -30.74 -5.57
CA GLU A 37 -0.01 -29.97 -6.81
C GLU A 37 -0.88 -30.74 -7.82
N GLY A 38 -2.19 -30.82 -7.56
CA GLY A 38 -3.18 -31.34 -8.48
C GLY A 38 -3.67 -30.29 -9.48
N ILE A 39 -4.36 -30.73 -10.54
CA ILE A 39 -5.01 -29.85 -11.53
C ILE A 39 -5.92 -28.82 -10.84
N GLY A 40 -6.63 -29.23 -9.78
CA GLY A 40 -7.49 -28.35 -8.99
C GLY A 40 -6.76 -27.22 -8.25
N PHE A 41 -5.50 -27.41 -7.82
CA PHE A 41 -4.72 -26.33 -7.21
C PHE A 41 -4.34 -25.27 -8.25
N ARG A 42 -3.98 -25.69 -9.46
CA ARG A 42 -3.65 -24.79 -10.57
C ARG A 42 -4.88 -24.02 -11.04
N GLU A 43 -6.03 -24.68 -11.09
CA GLU A 43 -7.31 -24.07 -11.45
C GLU A 43 -7.75 -23.04 -10.39
N ALA A 44 -7.76 -23.40 -9.10
CA ALA A 44 -8.12 -22.49 -8.01
C ALA A 44 -7.20 -21.25 -7.99
N ARG A 45 -5.89 -21.44 -8.14
CA ARG A 45 -4.94 -20.33 -8.21
C ARG A 45 -5.12 -19.48 -9.46
N PHE A 46 -5.52 -20.06 -10.59
CA PHE A 46 -5.83 -19.30 -11.80
C PHE A 46 -7.08 -18.43 -11.59
N VAL A 47 -8.14 -18.99 -11.00
CA VAL A 47 -9.37 -18.26 -10.65
C VAL A 47 -9.05 -17.10 -9.72
N GLU A 48 -8.35 -17.36 -8.63
CA GLU A 48 -7.88 -16.35 -7.66
C GLU A 48 -7.07 -15.22 -8.33
N MET A 49 -6.09 -15.57 -9.17
CA MET A 49 -5.23 -14.59 -9.86
C MET A 49 -5.96 -13.82 -10.96
N SER A 50 -6.98 -14.41 -11.59
CA SER A 50 -7.81 -13.73 -12.59
C SER A 50 -8.76 -12.73 -11.93
N ALA A 51 -9.39 -13.12 -10.81
CA ALA A 51 -10.24 -12.26 -10.01
C ALA A 51 -9.46 -11.05 -9.45
N ALA A 52 -8.25 -11.27 -8.93
CA ALA A 52 -7.39 -10.18 -8.47
C ALA A 52 -6.98 -9.22 -9.60
N ARG A 53 -6.77 -9.73 -10.82
CA ARG A 53 -6.44 -8.89 -11.98
C ARG A 53 -7.62 -8.02 -12.42
N GLU A 54 -8.82 -8.59 -12.48
CA GLU A 54 -10.01 -7.84 -12.84
C GLU A 54 -10.32 -6.74 -11.81
N TRP A 55 -10.21 -7.08 -10.53
CA TRP A 55 -10.36 -6.10 -9.45
C TRP A 55 -9.33 -4.95 -9.57
N ARG A 56 -8.05 -5.26 -9.81
CA ARG A 56 -7.01 -4.23 -10.00
C ARG A 56 -7.31 -3.32 -11.18
N LYS A 57 -7.79 -3.87 -12.30
CA LYS A 57 -8.16 -3.09 -13.48
C LYS A 57 -9.29 -2.11 -13.16
N CYS A 58 -10.35 -2.58 -12.50
CA CYS A 58 -11.45 -1.72 -12.05
C CYS A 58 -10.95 -0.62 -11.10
N ARG A 59 -10.11 -0.98 -10.11
CA ARG A 59 -9.49 -0.02 -9.19
C ARG A 59 -8.69 1.04 -9.94
N ASP A 60 -7.88 0.66 -10.92
CA ASP A 60 -7.01 1.59 -11.64
C ASP A 60 -7.80 2.65 -12.43
N GLU A 61 -8.99 2.32 -12.93
CA GLU A 61 -9.93 3.28 -13.50
C GLU A 61 -10.42 4.29 -12.45
N ALA A 62 -10.73 3.82 -11.24
CA ALA A 62 -11.12 4.70 -10.14
C ALA A 62 -9.97 5.61 -9.66
N LEU A 63 -8.73 5.11 -9.69
CA LEU A 63 -7.52 5.89 -9.40
C LEU A 63 -7.26 6.95 -10.48
N GLU A 64 -7.60 6.68 -11.74
CA GLU A 64 -7.55 7.69 -12.81
C GLU A 64 -8.58 8.80 -12.57
N LEU A 65 -9.82 8.46 -12.21
CA LEU A 65 -10.84 9.45 -11.87
C LEU A 65 -10.42 10.35 -10.70
N ASP A 66 -9.81 9.77 -9.67
CA ASP A 66 -9.25 10.52 -8.56
C ASP A 66 -8.10 11.44 -8.99
N ARG A 67 -7.17 10.96 -9.83
CA ARG A 67 -6.09 11.79 -10.38
C ARG A 67 -6.63 12.98 -11.17
N GLN A 68 -7.68 12.78 -11.96
CA GLN A 68 -8.37 13.85 -12.68
C GLN A 68 -9.10 14.81 -11.72
N ALA A 69 -9.72 14.28 -10.66
CA ALA A 69 -10.37 15.09 -9.63
C ALA A 69 -9.38 16.03 -8.92
N ARG A 70 -8.15 15.57 -8.66
CA ARG A 70 -7.07 16.40 -8.08
C ARG A 70 -6.61 17.50 -9.02
N LYS A 71 -6.45 17.20 -10.32
CA LYS A 71 -6.01 18.18 -11.33
C LYS A 71 -7.03 19.29 -11.52
N ASP A 72 -8.31 18.93 -11.57
CA ASP A 72 -9.39 19.85 -11.94
C ASP A 72 -10.18 20.37 -10.72
N ILE A 73 -9.79 19.96 -9.50
CA ILE A 73 -10.48 20.26 -8.23
C ILE A 73 -11.99 19.98 -8.36
N SER A 74 -12.34 18.77 -8.80
CA SER A 74 -13.72 18.41 -9.15
C SER A 74 -14.37 17.52 -8.09
N PRO A 75 -15.32 18.04 -7.28
CA PRO A 75 -16.07 17.25 -6.29
C PRO A 75 -16.81 16.07 -6.92
N ALA A 76 -17.41 16.28 -8.10
CA ALA A 76 -18.14 15.24 -8.83
C ALA A 76 -17.23 14.06 -9.22
N ARG A 77 -15.99 14.33 -9.65
CA ARG A 77 -15.04 13.26 -9.98
C ARG A 77 -14.52 12.52 -8.74
N TYR A 78 -14.36 13.20 -7.60
CA TYR A 78 -14.08 12.51 -6.34
C TYR A 78 -15.20 11.53 -5.99
N LEU A 79 -16.47 11.96 -6.05
CA LEU A 79 -17.61 11.07 -5.80
C LEU A 79 -17.67 9.91 -6.82
N ALA A 80 -17.39 10.18 -8.09
CA ALA A 80 -17.34 9.14 -9.12
C ALA A 80 -16.25 8.10 -8.84
N SER A 81 -15.05 8.55 -8.46
CA SER A 81 -13.96 7.67 -8.03
C SER A 81 -14.36 6.81 -6.83
N ALA A 82 -14.91 7.42 -5.77
CA ALA A 82 -15.31 6.70 -4.57
C ALA A 82 -16.36 5.60 -4.86
N ARG A 83 -17.39 5.94 -5.63
CA ARG A 83 -18.44 4.99 -6.04
C ARG A 83 -17.89 3.87 -6.93
N LEU A 84 -16.93 4.18 -7.79
CA LEU A 84 -16.30 3.16 -8.64
C LEU A 84 -15.47 2.19 -7.79
N ILE A 85 -14.71 2.66 -6.80
CA ILE A 85 -14.00 1.79 -5.85
C ILE A 85 -14.98 0.86 -5.12
N GLU A 86 -16.07 1.42 -4.59
CA GLU A 86 -17.12 0.62 -3.91
C GLU A 86 -17.74 -0.43 -4.84
N LYS A 87 -17.96 -0.08 -6.10
CA LYS A 87 -18.43 -1.01 -7.13
C LYS A 87 -17.40 -2.12 -7.38
N CYS A 88 -16.11 -1.79 -7.52
CA CYS A 88 -15.05 -2.78 -7.69
C CYS A 88 -15.03 -3.78 -6.52
N GLU A 89 -15.22 -3.30 -5.28
CA GLU A 89 -15.30 -4.17 -4.10
C GLU A 89 -16.57 -5.03 -4.07
N ALA A 90 -17.70 -4.51 -4.54
CA ALA A 90 -18.95 -5.27 -4.61
C ALA A 90 -18.92 -6.35 -5.70
N GLU A 91 -18.20 -6.11 -6.79
CA GLU A 91 -17.98 -7.06 -7.88
C GLU A 91 -16.83 -8.04 -7.58
N ALA A 92 -15.98 -7.71 -6.60
CA ALA A 92 -14.94 -8.61 -6.12
C ALA A 92 -15.58 -9.81 -5.40
N GLY A 93 -15.53 -10.97 -6.04
CA GLY A 93 -15.89 -12.24 -5.41
C GLY A 93 -14.93 -12.62 -4.27
N PRO A 94 -15.29 -13.64 -3.45
CA PRO A 94 -14.47 -14.11 -2.33
C PRO A 94 -13.06 -14.54 -2.77
N GLU A 95 -12.91 -14.97 -4.02
CA GLU A 95 -11.62 -15.37 -4.62
C GLU A 95 -10.64 -14.20 -4.77
N ALA A 96 -11.10 -12.96 -4.96
CA ALA A 96 -10.22 -11.79 -4.98
C ALA A 96 -9.86 -11.31 -3.57
N ALA A 97 -10.61 -11.76 -2.54
CA ALA A 97 -10.61 -11.10 -1.25
C ALA A 97 -9.27 -11.20 -0.50
N LYS A 98 -8.53 -12.29 -0.72
CA LYS A 98 -7.29 -12.63 0.00
C LYS A 98 -6.02 -12.20 -0.71
N VAL A 99 -6.08 -11.86 -1.99
CA VAL A 99 -4.88 -11.70 -2.86
C VAL A 99 -4.29 -10.30 -2.82
N ALA A 100 -5.04 -9.34 -2.28
CA ALA A 100 -4.75 -7.92 -2.39
C ALA A 100 -5.20 -7.12 -1.17
N GLU A 101 -5.16 -7.69 0.03
CA GLU A 101 -5.71 -7.08 1.25
C GLU A 101 -5.20 -5.64 1.47
N ASP A 102 -3.88 -5.42 1.36
CA ASP A 102 -3.28 -4.08 1.49
C ASP A 102 -3.74 -3.11 0.40
N GLU A 103 -3.82 -3.58 -0.85
CA GLU A 103 -4.25 -2.77 -1.99
C GLU A 103 -5.73 -2.38 -1.83
N ARG A 104 -6.56 -3.29 -1.32
CA ARG A 104 -7.99 -3.10 -1.06
C ARG A 104 -8.21 -2.14 0.09
N MET A 105 -7.46 -2.29 1.19
CA MET A 105 -7.50 -1.35 2.30
C MET A 105 -7.18 0.08 1.83
N ARG A 106 -6.13 0.25 1.02
CA ARG A 106 -5.74 1.55 0.44
C ARG A 106 -6.81 2.11 -0.51
N ALA A 107 -7.38 1.28 -1.37
CA ALA A 107 -8.45 1.71 -2.27
C ALA A 107 -9.68 2.15 -1.47
N TYR A 108 -10.11 1.37 -0.48
CA TYR A 108 -11.26 1.69 0.35
C TYR A 108 -11.05 2.98 1.18
N ALA A 109 -9.86 3.16 1.74
CA ALA A 109 -9.49 4.40 2.41
C ALA A 109 -9.51 5.62 1.47
N LEU A 110 -9.08 5.45 0.21
CA LEU A 110 -9.21 6.50 -0.81
C LEU A 110 -10.68 6.82 -1.10
N ALA A 111 -11.57 5.82 -1.19
CA ALA A 111 -13.00 6.05 -1.38
C ALA A 111 -13.60 6.90 -0.23
N VAL A 112 -13.23 6.58 1.02
CA VAL A 112 -13.62 7.38 2.20
C VAL A 112 -13.14 8.83 2.08
N GLN A 113 -11.88 9.04 1.71
CA GLN A 113 -11.33 10.38 1.51
C GLN A 113 -12.03 11.12 0.35
N ASN A 114 -12.40 10.41 -0.71
CA ASN A 114 -13.03 10.99 -1.88
C ASN A 114 -14.51 11.32 -1.66
N HIS A 115 -15.23 10.58 -0.83
CA HIS A 115 -16.54 11.02 -0.33
C HIS A 115 -16.43 12.33 0.45
N LEU A 116 -15.44 12.45 1.36
CA LEU A 116 -15.19 13.70 2.07
C LEU A 116 -14.87 14.85 1.11
N LYS A 117 -13.91 14.67 0.19
CA LYS A 117 -13.51 15.68 -0.80
C LYS A 117 -14.63 16.04 -1.77
N GLY A 118 -15.53 15.09 -2.05
CA GLY A 118 -16.73 15.27 -2.86
C GLY A 118 -17.91 15.91 -2.13
N GLY A 119 -17.83 16.08 -0.81
CA GLY A 119 -18.87 16.68 0.02
C GLY A 119 -19.90 15.69 0.60
N ASP A 120 -19.77 14.39 0.36
CA ASP A 120 -20.64 13.36 0.93
C ASP A 120 -20.12 12.89 2.30
N ILE A 121 -20.33 13.74 3.31
CA ILE A 121 -19.84 13.49 4.68
C ILE A 121 -20.50 12.25 5.30
N ALA A 122 -21.76 11.99 4.96
CA ALA A 122 -22.50 10.84 5.47
C ALA A 122 -21.86 9.53 4.99
N LYS A 123 -21.58 9.41 3.69
CA LYS A 123 -20.88 8.24 3.13
C LYS A 123 -19.44 8.13 3.63
N ALA A 124 -18.72 9.24 3.78
CA ALA A 124 -17.37 9.20 4.34
C ALA A 124 -17.36 8.64 5.78
N ARG A 125 -18.32 9.04 6.63
CA ARG A 125 -18.47 8.49 8.00
C ARG A 125 -18.83 7.01 7.99
N GLU A 126 -19.79 6.61 7.17
CA GLU A 126 -20.19 5.21 7.02
C GLU A 126 -18.99 4.35 6.56
N GLY A 127 -18.26 4.81 5.54
CA GLY A 127 -17.10 4.12 5.02
C GLY A 127 -15.95 4.04 6.03
N LEU A 128 -15.67 5.10 6.79
CA LEU A 128 -14.63 5.05 7.84
C LEU A 128 -14.99 4.03 8.93
N ALA A 129 -16.26 3.97 9.35
CA ALA A 129 -16.72 2.99 10.32
C ALA A 129 -16.51 1.55 9.79
N LYS A 130 -16.91 1.29 8.53
CA LYS A 130 -16.68 -0.01 7.88
C LYS A 130 -15.21 -0.37 7.77
N LEU A 131 -14.35 0.58 7.40
CA LEU A 131 -12.90 0.36 7.32
C LEU A 131 -12.35 -0.07 8.69
N LYS A 132 -12.71 0.63 9.77
CA LYS A 132 -12.28 0.30 11.14
C LYS A 132 -12.78 -1.06 11.60
N THR A 133 -13.99 -1.47 11.20
CA THR A 133 -14.51 -2.81 11.50
C THR A 133 -13.79 -3.89 10.71
N ALA A 134 -13.49 -3.65 9.42
CA ALA A 134 -12.78 -4.60 8.57
C ALA A 134 -11.30 -4.76 8.98
N TYR A 135 -10.68 -3.68 9.46
CA TYR A 135 -9.26 -3.60 9.78
C TYR A 135 -9.01 -3.07 11.21
N PRO A 136 -9.41 -3.78 12.27
CA PRO A 136 -9.46 -3.25 13.64
C PRO A 136 -8.09 -2.95 14.27
N ARG A 137 -7.01 -3.46 13.68
CA ARG A 137 -5.62 -3.28 14.18
C ARG A 137 -4.66 -2.80 13.10
N ALA A 138 -5.18 -2.32 11.98
CA ALA A 138 -4.35 -1.77 10.91
C ALA A 138 -4.75 -0.32 10.66
N ASP A 139 -3.76 0.48 10.28
CA ASP A 139 -3.95 1.86 9.85
C ASP A 139 -3.06 2.14 8.65
N LEU A 140 -3.46 3.13 7.86
CA LEU A 140 -2.65 3.69 6.81
C LEU A 140 -2.00 4.96 7.32
N TYR A 141 -0.78 5.22 6.85
CA TYR A 141 -0.06 6.43 7.20
C TYR A 141 0.13 7.30 5.97
N TYR A 142 -0.07 8.60 6.12
CA TYR A 142 0.30 9.58 5.12
C TYR A 142 1.83 9.72 5.06
N ALA A 143 2.33 10.44 4.04
CA ALA A 143 3.76 10.62 3.83
C ALA A 143 4.46 11.37 4.98
N ASP A 144 3.70 12.17 5.73
CA ASP A 144 4.16 12.89 6.93
C ASP A 144 4.12 12.02 8.21
N GLY A 145 3.74 10.75 8.10
CA GLY A 145 3.63 9.82 9.24
C GLY A 145 2.34 9.96 10.04
N SER A 146 1.41 10.84 9.64
CA SER A 146 0.12 10.96 10.30
C SER A 146 -0.80 9.79 9.99
N SER A 147 -1.59 9.40 10.98
CA SER A 147 -2.58 8.31 10.90
C SER A 147 -3.76 8.71 10.02
N PHE A 148 -4.14 7.83 9.10
CA PHE A 148 -5.33 8.00 8.27
C PHE A 148 -6.59 8.00 9.15
N THR A 149 -6.74 7.02 10.04
CA THR A 149 -7.95 6.90 10.85
C THR A 149 -8.15 8.06 11.81
N ASP A 150 -7.10 8.52 12.49
CA ASP A 150 -7.15 9.69 13.37
C ASP A 150 -7.45 10.98 12.58
N THR A 151 -6.78 11.16 11.44
CA THR A 151 -7.01 12.31 10.58
C THR A 151 -8.46 12.36 10.11
N MET A 152 -9.01 11.24 9.64
CA MET A 152 -10.39 11.18 9.15
C MET A 152 -11.42 11.32 10.27
N ASP A 153 -11.17 10.79 11.47
CA ASP A 153 -12.04 11.00 12.64
C ASP A 153 -12.21 12.49 12.94
N ILE A 154 -11.11 13.24 12.90
CA ILE A 154 -11.14 14.68 13.13
C ILE A 154 -11.84 15.38 11.96
N LEU A 155 -11.44 15.11 10.72
CA LEU A 155 -12.01 15.76 9.52
C LEU A 155 -13.50 15.47 9.32
N LEU A 156 -14.00 14.35 9.81
CA LEU A 156 -15.41 14.01 9.78
C LEU A 156 -16.18 14.44 11.03
N GLY A 157 -15.49 14.99 12.03
CA GLY A 157 -16.10 15.46 13.28
C GLY A 157 -16.68 14.33 14.12
N ILE A 158 -16.04 13.15 14.07
CA ILE A 158 -16.36 11.99 14.92
C ILE A 158 -15.72 12.17 16.29
N LYS A 159 -14.46 12.61 16.33
CA LYS A 159 -13.79 13.09 17.55
C LYS A 159 -14.08 14.59 17.74
N ASP A 160 -14.25 15.02 18.98
CA ASP A 160 -14.54 16.42 19.27
C ASP A 160 -13.32 17.30 18.97
N ARG A 161 -13.51 18.28 18.09
CA ARG A 161 -12.49 19.27 17.71
C ARG A 161 -12.26 20.33 18.78
N SER A 162 -13.12 20.40 19.80
CA SER A 162 -13.08 21.41 20.85
C SER A 162 -12.20 21.02 22.06
N ALA A 163 -11.94 19.71 22.20
CA ALA A 163 -11.04 19.16 23.20
C ALA A 163 -9.59 19.21 22.67
N ILE A 164 -8.98 20.40 22.66
CA ILE A 164 -7.59 20.56 22.20
C ILE A 164 -6.65 19.55 22.86
N GLY A 165 -6.84 19.24 24.15
CA GLY A 165 -6.05 18.23 24.87
C GLY A 165 -6.11 16.84 24.22
N GLU A 166 -7.26 16.43 23.69
CA GLU A 166 -7.41 15.18 22.94
C GLU A 166 -6.76 15.27 21.56
N ILE A 167 -6.79 16.44 20.92
CA ILE A 167 -6.17 16.68 19.60
C ILE A 167 -4.64 16.60 19.65
N VAL A 168 -4.00 17.00 20.76
CA VAL A 168 -2.54 16.84 20.92
C VAL A 168 -2.13 15.37 21.09
N THR A 169 -3.08 14.48 21.40
CA THR A 169 -2.83 13.04 21.60
C THR A 169 -3.08 12.18 20.37
N VAL A 170 -3.66 12.73 19.31
CA VAL A 170 -3.94 12.01 18.05
C VAL A 170 -2.84 12.25 17.03
N ASN A 171 -2.48 11.20 16.28
CA ASN A 171 -1.40 11.25 15.30
C ASN A 171 -1.89 11.91 13.99
N VAL A 172 -2.02 13.23 13.99
CA VAL A 172 -2.44 14.02 12.82
C VAL A 172 -1.37 15.02 12.39
N GLY A 173 -1.31 15.32 11.08
CA GLY A 173 -0.29 16.18 10.49
C GLY A 173 -0.28 17.61 11.06
N GLU A 174 0.89 18.24 11.08
CA GLU A 174 1.13 19.55 11.73
C GLU A 174 0.23 20.67 11.17
N GLU A 175 -0.01 20.67 9.86
CA GLU A 175 -0.89 21.65 9.20
C GLU A 175 -2.33 21.53 9.70
N LEU A 176 -2.86 20.31 9.78
CA LEU A 176 -4.21 20.07 10.31
C LEU A 176 -4.29 20.49 11.79
N GLN A 177 -3.27 20.19 12.59
CA GLN A 177 -3.23 20.65 13.99
C GLN A 177 -3.24 22.19 14.08
N ALA A 178 -2.47 22.88 13.24
CA ALA A 178 -2.43 24.34 13.20
C ALA A 178 -3.80 24.93 12.83
N GLU A 179 -4.48 24.35 11.84
CA GLU A 179 -5.81 24.78 11.42
C GLU A 179 -6.88 24.58 12.50
N ILE A 180 -6.83 23.47 13.24
CA ILE A 180 -7.74 23.24 14.37
C ILE A 180 -7.51 24.28 15.47
N ARG A 181 -6.25 24.56 15.85
CA ARG A 181 -5.92 25.59 16.83
C ARG A 181 -6.43 26.96 16.40
N ARG A 182 -6.22 27.32 15.12
CA ARG A 182 -6.70 28.57 14.53
C ARG A 182 -8.22 28.67 14.60
N ALA A 183 -8.94 27.66 14.13
CA ALA A 183 -10.41 27.64 14.15
C ALA A 183 -10.98 27.75 15.57
N HIS A 184 -10.34 27.09 16.54
CA HIS A 184 -10.75 27.14 17.94
C HIS A 184 -10.52 28.51 18.59
N TYR A 185 -9.39 29.16 18.28
CA TYR A 185 -9.11 30.52 18.75
C TYR A 185 -10.21 31.50 18.33
N TRP A 186 -10.62 31.46 17.06
CA TRP A 186 -11.67 32.33 16.50
C TRP A 186 -13.08 31.97 16.95
N LYS A 187 -13.31 30.78 17.51
CA LYS A 187 -14.61 30.41 18.09
C LYS A 187 -14.78 30.94 19.51
N ARG A 188 -13.68 31.23 20.21
CA ARG A 188 -13.67 31.63 21.62
C ARG A 188 -13.44 33.13 21.86
N ASN A 189 -12.92 33.85 20.86
CA ASN A 189 -12.74 35.30 20.86
C ASN A 189 -13.54 35.92 19.73
#